data_AF-A0A4Y8LH41-F1
#
_entry.id   AF-A0A4Y8LH41-F1
#
_cell.length_a   1.000
_cell.length_b   1.000
_cell.length_c   1.000
_cell.angle_alpha   90.00
_cell.angle_beta   90.00
_cell.angle_gamma   90.00
#
_symmetry.space_group_name_H-M   'P 1'
#
loop_
_entity.id
_entity.type
_entity.pdbx_description
1 polymer ?
#
loop_
_entity_poly.entity_id
_entity_poly.type
_entity_poly.pdbx_seq_one_letter_code
_entity_poly.pdbx_strand_id
1 'polypeptide(L)'
;MTPFSFLFLSHLIGDYLFQTSWMAGRKKNDWTALLTHCFVYTLTVAIIAYFTFGGLSLTAVIFVFITHVIIDKQVVVQWWVKRIMSPPPSEKKWLTIVADQTFHLIVLAIALYI
;
A
#
# COMPACT_ATOMS: atom_id res chain seq x y z
N MET A 1 -8.91 16.85 -10.62
CA MET A 1 -7.81 16.05 -10.05
C MET A 1 -7.42 15.00 -11.07
N THR A 2 -6.14 14.58 -11.15
CA THR A 2 -5.73 13.51 -12.07
C THR A 2 -6.15 12.14 -11.51
N PRO A 3 -6.26 11.08 -12.34
CA PRO A 3 -6.51 9.72 -11.84
C PRO A 3 -5.54 9.30 -10.74
N PHE A 4 -4.25 9.63 -10.91
CA PHE A 4 -3.24 9.36 -9.89
C PHE A 4 -3.50 10.11 -8.58
N SER A 5 -3.98 11.36 -8.61
CA SER A 5 -4.34 12.09 -7.38
C SER A 5 -5.47 11.41 -6.61
N PHE A 6 -6.45 10.82 -7.29
CA PHE A 6 -7.51 10.04 -6.63
C PHE A 6 -6.99 8.74 -6.04
N LEU A 7 -6.11 8.03 -6.77
CA LEU A 7 -5.46 6.83 -6.26
C LEU A 7 -4.59 7.13 -5.03
N PHE A 8 -3.78 8.19 -5.07
CA PHE A 8 -3.00 8.66 -3.94
C PHE A 8 -3.88 8.93 -2.71
N LEU A 9 -4.99 9.64 -2.88
CA LEU A 9 -5.92 9.90 -1.79
C LEU A 9 -6.56 8.59 -1.27
N SER A 10 -6.97 7.70 -2.16
CA SER A 10 -7.56 6.40 -1.78
C SER A 10 -6.59 5.52 -1.00
N HIS A 11 -5.30 5.60 -1.32
CA HIS A 11 -4.24 4.93 -0.58
C HIS A 11 -4.14 5.44 0.85
N LEU A 12 -4.10 6.76 1.04
CA LEU A 12 -4.08 7.34 2.39
C LEU A 12 -5.33 6.96 3.20
N ILE A 13 -6.50 6.93 2.56
CA ILE A 13 -7.74 6.51 3.21
C ILE A 13 -7.65 5.03 3.63
N GLY A 14 -7.19 4.15 2.75
CA GLY A 14 -7.05 2.73 3.02
C GLY A 14 -6.04 2.43 4.14
N ASP A 15 -4.85 3.01 4.06
CA ASP A 15 -3.74 2.73 4.98
C ASP A 15 -3.83 3.44 6.34
N TYR A 16 -4.47 4.62 6.40
CA TYR A 16 -4.52 5.41 7.63
C TYR A 16 -5.91 5.52 8.25
N LEU A 17 -6.97 5.70 7.45
CA LEU A 17 -8.32 5.86 8.00
C LEU A 17 -9.00 4.52 8.27
N PHE A 18 -8.84 3.54 7.38
CA PHE A 18 -9.49 2.24 7.51
C PHE A 18 -8.60 1.13 8.10
N GLN A 19 -7.29 1.35 8.19
CA GLN A 19 -6.41 0.42 8.89
C GLN A 19 -6.57 0.54 10.41
N THR A 20 -7.09 -0.51 11.05
CA THR A 20 -7.25 -0.55 12.51
C THR A 20 -5.94 -0.89 13.22
N SER A 21 -5.87 -0.62 14.53
CA SER A 21 -4.71 -1.00 15.37
C SER A 21 -4.44 -2.51 15.36
N TRP A 22 -5.48 -3.35 15.22
CA TRP A 22 -5.32 -4.80 15.09
C TRP A 22 -4.61 -5.16 13.79
N MET A 23 -5.02 -4.57 12.66
CA MET A 23 -4.37 -4.76 11.36
C MET A 23 -2.91 -4.31 11.42
N ALA A 24 -2.67 -3.07 11.82
CA ALA A 24 -1.35 -2.46 11.85
C ALA A 24 -0.36 -3.22 12.77
N GLY A 25 -0.83 -3.63 13.95
CA GLY A 25 0.00 -4.31 14.95
C GLY A 25 0.31 -5.76 14.62
N ARG A 26 -0.54 -6.45 13.84
CA ARG A 26 -0.42 -7.91 13.63
C ARG A 26 -0.06 -8.33 12.20
N LYS A 27 -0.21 -7.48 11.18
CA LYS A 27 -0.02 -7.85 9.75
C LYS A 27 1.29 -8.56 9.41
N LYS A 28 2.36 -8.32 10.17
CA LYS A 28 3.64 -9.03 10.00
C LYS A 28 3.53 -10.53 10.31
N ASN A 29 2.87 -10.86 11.42
CA ASN A 29 2.90 -12.21 12.00
C ASN A 29 1.56 -12.94 11.88
N ASP A 30 0.49 -12.23 11.50
CA ASP A 30 -0.88 -12.76 11.38
C ASP A 30 -1.37 -12.55 9.95
N TRP A 31 -1.59 -13.64 9.23
CA TRP A 31 -2.08 -13.61 7.85
C TRP A 31 -3.51 -13.11 7.74
N THR A 32 -4.35 -13.36 8.75
CA THR A 32 -5.73 -12.85 8.76
C THR A 32 -5.72 -11.34 8.88
N ALA A 33 -4.91 -10.78 9.79
CA ALA A 33 -4.75 -9.34 9.92
C ALA A 33 -4.23 -8.68 8.64
N LEU A 34 -3.24 -9.30 7.99
CA LEU A 34 -2.69 -8.83 6.73
C LEU A 34 -3.73 -8.86 5.60
N LEU A 35 -4.36 -10.01 5.35
CA LEU A 35 -5.28 -10.18 4.23
C LEU A 35 -6.53 -9.31 4.39
N THR A 36 -7.06 -9.18 5.62
CA THR A 36 -8.18 -8.26 5.88
C THR A 36 -7.79 -6.82 5.56
N HIS A 37 -6.61 -6.38 5.97
CA HIS A 37 -6.13 -5.04 5.63
C HIS A 37 -5.97 -4.84 4.13
N CYS A 38 -5.27 -5.76 3.45
CA CYS A 38 -5.05 -5.68 2.00
C CYS A 38 -6.38 -5.67 1.24
N PHE A 39 -7.38 -6.42 1.71
CA PHE A 39 -8.71 -6.45 1.13
C PHE A 39 -9.44 -5.12 1.32
N VAL A 40 -9.48 -4.58 2.54
CA VAL A 40 -10.10 -3.28 2.84
C VAL A 40 -9.43 -2.15 2.05
N TYR A 41 -8.10 -2.17 1.98
CA TYR A 41 -7.30 -1.23 1.19
C TYR A 41 -7.69 -1.31 -0.29
N THR A 42 -7.61 -2.51 -0.89
CA THR A 42 -7.87 -2.69 -2.33
C THR A 42 -9.32 -2.32 -2.66
N LEU A 43 -10.27 -2.65 -1.80
CA LEU A 43 -11.66 -2.27 -1.96
C LEU A 43 -11.84 -0.76 -1.94
N THR A 44 -11.14 -0.05 -1.04
CA THR A 44 -11.14 1.42 -0.96
C THR A 44 -10.62 2.04 -2.26
N VAL A 45 -9.49 1.54 -2.78
CA VAL A 45 -8.89 1.97 -4.04
C VAL A 45 -9.85 1.72 -5.22
N ALA A 46 -10.41 0.51 -5.31
CA ALA A 46 -11.30 0.12 -6.40
C ALA A 46 -12.61 0.94 -6.42
N ILE A 47 -13.23 1.15 -5.25
CA ILE A 47 -14.45 1.96 -5.13
C ILE A 47 -14.16 3.41 -5.55
N ILE A 48 -13.10 4.02 -5.03
CA ILE A 48 -12.77 5.41 -5.37
C ILE A 48 -12.44 5.53 -6.86
N ALA A 49 -11.65 4.61 -7.43
CA ALA A 49 -11.34 4.60 -8.85
C ALA A 49 -12.61 4.51 -9.72
N TYR A 50 -13.54 3.61 -9.37
CA TYR A 50 -14.79 3.41 -10.09
C TYR A 50 -15.63 4.69 -10.15
N PHE A 51 -15.80 5.38 -9.02
CA PHE A 51 -16.62 6.60 -8.96
C PHE A 51 -15.93 7.87 -9.46
N THR A 52 -14.61 7.88 -9.65
CA THR A 52 -13.86 9.11 -9.98
C THR A 52 -13.38 9.17 -11.42
N PHE A 53 -12.83 8.08 -11.96
CA PHE A 53 -12.27 8.06 -13.32
C PHE A 53 -12.65 6.82 -14.15
N GLY A 54 -13.69 6.09 -13.73
CA GLY A 54 -14.23 4.95 -14.48
C GLY A 54 -13.67 3.58 -14.06
N GLY A 55 -12.84 3.53 -13.02
CA GLY A 55 -12.32 2.29 -12.44
C GLY A 55 -10.92 1.91 -12.93
N LEU A 56 -10.37 0.90 -12.27
CA LEU A 56 -9.17 0.18 -12.70
C LEU A 56 -9.58 -1.09 -13.43
N SER A 57 -8.73 -1.59 -14.32
CA SER A 57 -8.91 -2.90 -14.93
C SER A 57 -8.91 -3.99 -13.84
N LEU A 58 -9.56 -5.13 -14.09
CA LEU A 58 -9.52 -6.25 -13.14
C LEU A 58 -8.07 -6.71 -12.87
N THR A 59 -7.24 -6.69 -13.91
CA THR A 59 -5.80 -6.99 -13.82
C THR A 59 -5.09 -6.02 -12.87
N ALA A 60 -5.35 -4.71 -12.99
CA ALA A 60 -4.79 -3.69 -12.11
C ALA A 60 -5.25 -3.86 -10.66
N VAL A 61 -6.53 -4.20 -10.42
CA VAL A 61 -7.05 -4.44 -9.06
C VAL A 61 -6.37 -5.64 -8.41
N ILE A 62 -6.22 -6.75 -9.15
CA ILE A 62 -5.51 -7.94 -8.67
C ILE A 62 -4.03 -7.62 -8.41
N PHE A 63 -3.40 -6.87 -9.31
CA PHE A 63 -2.01 -6.41 -9.17
C PHE A 63 -1.83 -5.59 -7.89
N VAL A 64 -2.71 -4.61 -7.63
CA VAL A 64 -2.69 -3.80 -6.40
C VAL A 64 -2.82 -4.69 -5.17
N PHE A 65 -3.79 -5.62 -5.12
CA PHE A 65 -3.96 -6.50 -3.97
C PHE A 65 -2.71 -7.35 -3.68
N ILE A 66 -2.16 -8.03 -4.70
CA ILE A 66 -1.01 -8.92 -4.55
C ILE A 66 0.23 -8.13 -4.10
N THR A 67 0.50 -6.99 -4.74
CA THR A 67 1.66 -6.17 -4.40
C THR A 67 1.52 -5.55 -3.00
N HIS A 68 0.32 -5.13 -2.59
CA HIS A 68 0.05 -4.67 -1.23
C HIS A 68 0.40 -5.75 -0.21
N VAL A 69 -0.07 -6.99 -0.38
CA VAL A 69 0.26 -8.14 0.49
C VAL A 69 1.77 -8.34 0.62
N ILE A 70 2.51 -8.24 -0.49
CA ILE A 70 3.97 -8.43 -0.51
C ILE A 70 4.70 -7.29 0.20
N ILE A 71 4.33 -6.04 -0.07
CA ILE A 71 4.97 -4.86 0.55
C ILE A 71 4.70 -4.84 2.05
N ASP A 72 3.46 -5.10 2.47
CA ASP A 72 3.02 -5.03 3.86
C ASP A 72 3.53 -6.16 4.75
N LYS A 73 4.01 -7.26 4.16
CA LYS A 73 4.86 -8.23 4.89
C LYS A 73 6.17 -7.61 5.38
N GLN A 74 6.52 -6.42 4.88
CA GLN A 74 7.71 -5.63 5.20
C GLN A 74 9.05 -6.31 4.90
N VAL A 75 9.08 -7.51 4.32
CA VAL A 75 10.33 -8.18 3.97
C VAL A 75 11.11 -7.35 2.94
N VAL A 76 10.43 -6.90 1.88
CA VAL A 76 11.02 -6.08 0.82
C VAL A 76 11.44 -4.71 1.35
N VAL A 77 10.56 -4.01 2.08
CA VAL A 77 10.84 -2.67 2.63
C VAL A 77 11.99 -2.71 3.63
N GLN A 78 12.00 -3.67 4.56
CA GLN A 78 13.07 -3.79 5.55
C GLN A 78 14.41 -4.13 4.89
N TRP A 79 14.40 -5.00 3.88
CA TRP A 79 15.60 -5.27 3.09
C TRP A 79 16.10 -4.01 2.39
N TRP A 80 15.21 -3.26 1.74
CA TRP A 80 15.55 -2.02 1.02
C TRP A 80 16.15 -0.97 1.94
N VAL A 81 15.49 -0.68 3.06
CA VAL A 81 15.97 0.29 4.04
C VAL A 81 17.30 -0.15 4.65
N LYS A 82 17.47 -1.44 4.94
CA LYS A 82 18.70 -1.96 5.55
C LYS A 82 19.89 -1.97 4.57
N ARG A 83 19.66 -2.36 3.32
CA ARG A 83 20.73 -2.67 2.34
C ARG A 83 21.00 -1.56 1.34
N ILE A 84 19.97 -0.79 0.98
CA ILE A 84 20.06 0.24 -0.06
C ILE A 84 20.19 1.62 0.58
N MET A 85 19.24 1.98 1.48
CA MET A 85 19.25 3.30 2.11
C MET A 85 20.26 3.39 3.26
N SER A 86 20.45 2.29 3.99
CA SER A 86 21.35 2.15 5.15
C SER A 86 21.41 3.39 6.07
N PRO A 87 20.26 3.91 6.54
CA PRO A 87 20.23 5.15 7.33
C PRO A 87 20.73 4.96 8.76
N PRO A 88 21.07 6.05 9.48
CA PRO A 88 21.40 5.98 10.89
C PRO A 88 20.21 5.43 11.72
N PRO A 89 20.46 4.80 12.88
CA PRO A 89 19.42 4.17 13.69
C PRO A 89 18.28 5.11 14.10
N SER A 90 18.58 6.40 14.34
CA SER A 90 17.61 7.44 14.67
C SER A 90 16.56 7.66 13.59
N GLU A 91 16.91 7.46 12.32
CA GLU A 91 16.05 7.76 11.17
C GLU A 91 15.36 6.52 10.60
N LYS A 92 15.90 5.33 10.89
CA LYS A 92 15.45 4.06 10.30
C LYS A 92 13.95 3.84 10.38
N LYS A 93 13.31 4.21 11.51
CA LYS A 93 11.87 4.02 11.70
C LYS A 93 11.04 4.86 10.73
N TRP A 94 11.32 6.16 10.61
CA TRP A 94 10.54 7.05 9.74
C TRP A 94 10.80 6.74 8.27
N LEU A 95 12.06 6.46 7.89
CA LEU A 95 12.41 6.09 6.53
C LEU A 95 11.80 4.75 6.10
N THR A 96 11.59 3.83 7.05
CA THR A 96 10.82 2.61 6.77
C THR A 96 9.39 2.94 6.37
N ILE A 97 8.72 3.85 7.09
CA ILE A 97 7.36 4.26 6.75
C ILE A 97 7.35 4.94 5.38
N VAL A 98 8.28 5.84 5.10
CA VAL A 98 8.29 6.54 3.81
C VAL A 98 8.65 5.63 2.64
N ALA A 99 9.60 4.71 2.80
CA ALA A 99 9.90 3.72 1.78
C ALA A 99 8.68 2.82 1.50
N ASP A 100 8.02 2.35 2.55
CA ASP A 100 6.78 1.56 2.47
C ASP A 100 5.70 2.27 1.64
N GLN A 101 5.36 3.50 2.02
CA GLN A 101 4.33 4.30 1.32
C GLN A 101 4.75 4.61 -0.12
N THR A 102 6.04 4.89 -0.37
CA THR A 102 6.55 5.15 -1.73
C THR A 102 6.39 3.93 -2.63
N PHE A 103 6.65 2.72 -2.14
CA PHE A 103 6.43 1.50 -2.92
C PHE A 103 4.95 1.32 -3.29
N HIS A 104 4.03 1.60 -2.36
CA HIS A 104 2.59 1.57 -2.64
C HIS A 104 2.20 2.60 -3.72
N LEU A 105 2.75 3.82 -3.67
CA LEU A 105 2.48 4.84 -4.70
C LEU A 105 3.03 4.45 -6.07
N ILE A 106 4.19 3.79 -6.14
CA ILE A 106 4.74 3.24 -7.39
C ILE A 106 3.79 2.19 -7.97
N VAL A 107 3.28 1.28 -7.13
CA VAL A 107 2.28 0.28 -7.54
C VAL A 107 1.05 0.94 -8.13
N LEU A 108 0.50 1.97 -7.49
CA LEU A 108 -0.67 2.69 -8.00
C LEU A 108 -0.41 3.42 -9.31
N ALA A 109 0.79 3.97 -9.48
CA ALA A 109 1.19 4.58 -10.74
C ALA A 109 1.22 3.54 -11.87
N ILE A 110 1.77 2.36 -11.62
CA ILE A 110 1.80 1.25 -12.59
C ILE A 110 0.39 0.73 -12.89
N ALA A 111 -0.46 0.61 -11.87
CA ALA A 111 -1.83 0.11 -11.98
C ALA A 111 -2.70 0.94 -12.94
N LEU A 112 -2.38 2.21 -13.19
CA LEU A 112 -3.08 3.04 -14.18
C LEU A 112 -2.82 2.63 -15.64
N TYR A 113 -1.78 1.83 -15.90
CA TYR A 113 -1.32 1.51 -17.26
C TYR A 113 -1.46 0.02 -17.63
N ILE A 114 -2.05 -0.80 -16.76
CA ILE A 114 -2.21 -2.26 -16.96
C ILE A 114 -3.67 -2.71 -16.78
#